data_AF-A0A1G7EBZ8-F1
#
_entry.id   AF-A0A1G7EBZ8-F1
#
_cell.length_a   1.000
_cell.length_b   1.000
_cell.length_c   1.000
_cell.angle_alpha   90.00
_cell.angle_beta   90.00
_cell.angle_gamma   90.00
#
_symmetry.space_group_name_H-M   'P 1'
#
loop_
_entity.id
_entity.type
_entity.pdbx_description
1 polymer ?
#
loop_
_entity_poly.entity_id
_entity_poly.type
_entity_poly.pdbx_seq_one_letter_code
_entity_poly.pdbx_strand_id
1 'polypeptide(L)'
;MIINLSLILTIMIWKKLPLYILMASFLVLNIYAQHIAFRLDLLMIPLLFLQFFILKKNNLKLILKIIFTLIFLIIGILIHEVYFLIASFPLFYILYFKLGRNRWMYCTVVFLPSLVVFLLMVILFKGNVSSADNIILSWERLGVNPKHLSYLRWLFSLKGPIYIIYNVAFVKNKFYLVGFLLNYILVCLCFYLYIKQCFFVNKRNTIFILGNFSMILILCCIATDFVRWYYMVFLVILFYFVLFEKRKSFFINKKYLILKIFVLFLGLPMYGWTFTHFYWTSPIKYIIELKKYF
;
A
#
# COMPACT_ATOMS: atom_id res chain seq x y z
N MET A 1 -8.34 11.89 -5.10
CA MET A 1 -7.68 11.10 -6.16
C MET A 1 -6.70 11.93 -6.98
N ILE A 2 -7.14 13.05 -7.58
CA ILE A 2 -6.31 13.91 -8.42
C ILE A 2 -5.01 14.33 -7.72
N ILE A 3 -5.07 14.72 -6.44
CA ILE A 3 -3.89 15.17 -5.68
C ILE A 3 -2.85 14.06 -5.47
N ASN A 4 -3.26 12.83 -5.15
CA ASN A 4 -2.33 11.71 -4.93
C ASN A 4 -1.75 11.18 -6.24
N LEU A 5 -2.59 11.05 -7.27
CA LEU A 5 -2.15 10.65 -8.59
C LEU A 5 -1.26 11.73 -9.21
N SER A 6 -1.61 13.01 -9.07
CA SER A 6 -0.77 14.12 -9.52
C SER A 6 0.54 14.14 -8.74
N LEU A 7 0.55 13.88 -7.43
CA LEU A 7 1.79 13.78 -6.66
C LEU A 7 2.68 12.65 -7.18
N ILE A 8 2.14 11.45 -7.40
CA ILE A 8 2.88 10.29 -7.92
C ILE A 8 3.39 10.58 -9.33
N LEU A 9 2.52 11.07 -10.24
CA LEU A 9 2.89 11.44 -11.60
C LEU A 9 3.92 12.57 -11.63
N THR A 10 3.76 13.60 -10.81
CA THR A 10 4.71 14.71 -10.70
C THR A 10 6.06 14.21 -10.22
N ILE A 11 6.09 13.37 -9.18
CA ILE A 11 7.33 12.72 -8.73
C ILE A 11 7.92 11.95 -9.90
N MET A 12 7.17 11.11 -10.59
CA MET A 12 7.69 10.30 -11.69
C MET A 12 8.21 11.11 -12.87
N ILE A 13 7.49 12.13 -13.30
CA ILE A 13 7.86 13.03 -14.41
C ILE A 13 9.12 13.80 -14.02
N TRP A 14 9.11 14.46 -12.85
CA TRP A 14 10.27 15.19 -12.35
C TRP A 14 11.49 14.29 -12.18
N LYS A 15 11.23 13.03 -11.83
CA LYS A 15 12.23 11.99 -11.66
C LYS A 15 12.46 11.15 -12.91
N LYS A 16 11.90 11.46 -14.08
CA LYS A 16 12.04 10.71 -15.35
C LYS A 16 11.84 9.19 -15.22
N LEU A 17 11.06 8.71 -14.25
CA LEU A 17 10.88 7.27 -14.01
C LEU A 17 10.00 6.63 -15.10
N PRO A 18 10.29 5.39 -15.55
CA PRO A 18 9.46 4.74 -16.55
C PRO A 18 8.04 4.45 -16.04
N LEU A 19 7.03 5.01 -16.71
CA LEU A 19 5.60 4.94 -16.30
C LEU A 19 4.96 3.55 -16.38
N TYR A 20 5.50 2.67 -17.24
CA TYR A 20 4.84 1.43 -17.64
C TYR A 20 4.60 0.41 -16.50
N ILE A 21 5.32 0.49 -15.38
CA ILE A 21 5.10 -0.42 -14.23
C ILE A 21 4.06 0.12 -13.27
N LEU A 22 3.90 1.44 -13.16
CA LEU A 22 2.71 2.01 -12.53
C LEU A 22 1.47 1.80 -13.41
N MET A 23 1.65 1.55 -14.71
CA MET A 23 0.60 1.06 -15.59
C MET A 23 0.34 -0.46 -15.46
N ALA A 24 1.19 -1.26 -14.81
CA ALA A 24 0.80 -2.59 -14.36
C ALA A 24 -0.27 -2.49 -13.26
N SER A 25 -0.07 -1.52 -12.38
CA SER A 25 -1.09 -1.02 -11.45
C SER A 25 -2.11 -0.08 -12.12
N PHE A 26 -2.18 0.01 -13.46
CA PHE A 26 -3.29 0.69 -14.15
C PHE A 26 -4.61 0.03 -13.82
N LEU A 27 -4.61 -1.27 -13.50
CA LEU A 27 -5.77 -1.97 -12.97
C LEU A 27 -6.19 -1.44 -11.59
N VAL A 28 -5.21 -1.15 -10.74
CA VAL A 28 -5.43 -0.53 -9.43
C VAL A 28 -6.01 0.86 -9.63
N LEU A 29 -5.45 1.65 -10.56
CA LEU A 29 -5.97 2.96 -10.96
C LEU A 29 -7.38 2.89 -11.57
N ASN A 30 -7.73 1.84 -12.31
CA ASN A 30 -9.07 1.63 -12.86
C ASN A 30 -10.08 1.19 -11.80
N ILE A 31 -9.72 0.23 -10.93
CA ILE A 31 -10.53 -0.18 -9.77
C ILE A 31 -10.73 1.00 -8.82
N TYR A 32 -9.70 1.83 -8.65
CA TYR A 32 -9.77 3.08 -7.91
C TYR A 32 -10.64 4.10 -8.64
N ALA A 33 -10.47 4.32 -9.94
CA ALA A 33 -11.30 5.25 -10.73
C ALA A 33 -12.80 4.87 -10.69
N GLN A 34 -13.13 3.58 -10.57
CA GLN A 34 -14.51 3.09 -10.51
C GLN A 34 -15.17 3.19 -9.12
N HIS A 35 -14.41 3.38 -8.02
CA HIS A 35 -14.96 3.31 -6.65
C HIS A 35 -14.52 4.44 -5.68
N ILE A 36 -13.88 5.51 -6.15
CA ILE A 36 -13.35 6.59 -5.29
C ILE A 36 -14.16 7.89 -5.38
N ALA A 37 -14.92 8.15 -4.33
CA ALA A 37 -15.02 9.51 -3.82
C ALA A 37 -14.52 9.64 -2.37
N PHE A 38 -14.58 8.59 -1.53
CA PHE A 38 -14.36 8.73 -0.08
C PHE A 38 -13.66 7.54 0.62
N ARG A 39 -12.68 6.87 0.00
CA ARG A 39 -11.92 5.81 0.71
C ARG A 39 -10.74 6.40 1.49
N LEU A 40 -10.78 6.25 2.81
CA LEU A 40 -9.77 6.72 3.78
C LEU A 40 -8.35 6.20 3.47
N ASP A 41 -8.24 5.02 2.84
CA ASP A 41 -6.97 4.38 2.48
C ASP A 41 -6.08 5.27 1.59
N LEU A 42 -6.67 6.18 0.82
CA LEU A 42 -5.90 7.10 -0.03
C LEU A 42 -5.16 8.15 0.78
N LEU A 43 -5.60 8.48 1.99
CA LEU A 43 -4.89 9.41 2.89
C LEU A 43 -3.58 8.79 3.41
N MET A 44 -3.47 7.46 3.39
CA MET A 44 -2.24 6.76 3.80
C MET A 44 -1.05 7.05 2.87
N ILE A 45 -1.29 7.30 1.57
CA ILE A 45 -0.25 7.59 0.58
C ILE A 45 0.53 8.88 0.90
N PRO A 46 -0.12 10.05 1.04
CA PRO A 46 0.58 11.28 1.39
C PRO A 46 1.18 11.21 2.79
N LEU A 47 0.55 10.52 3.76
CA LEU A 47 1.11 10.29 5.08
C LEU A 47 2.45 9.53 5.01
N LEU A 48 2.50 8.41 4.30
CA LEU A 48 3.74 7.63 4.09
C LEU A 48 4.82 8.45 3.40
N PHE A 49 4.47 9.21 2.35
CA PHE A 49 5.42 10.05 1.65
C PHE A 49 6.01 11.14 2.54
N LEU A 50 5.16 11.87 3.28
CA LEU A 50 5.57 12.91 4.23
C LEU A 50 6.47 12.33 5.33
N GLN A 51 6.12 11.16 5.86
CA GLN A 51 6.89 10.49 6.90
C GLN A 51 8.32 10.17 6.42
N PHE A 52 8.47 9.62 5.21
CA PHE A 52 9.79 9.34 4.63
C PHE A 52 10.56 10.62 4.27
N PHE A 53 9.86 11.63 3.77
CA PHE A 53 10.46 12.92 3.44
C PHE A 53 11.07 13.59 4.69
N ILE A 54 10.35 13.57 5.81
CA ILE A 54 10.82 14.09 7.11
C ILE A 54 12.04 13.31 7.59
N LEU A 55 12.02 11.97 7.51
CA LEU A 55 13.16 11.14 7.89
C LEU A 55 14.41 11.45 7.06
N LYS A 56 14.24 11.72 5.76
CA LYS A 56 15.33 12.12 4.86
C LYS A 56 15.89 13.51 5.15
N LYS A 57 15.08 14.46 5.63
CA LYS A 57 15.49 15.87 5.77
C LYS A 57 16.71 16.01 6.69
N ASN A 58 17.88 16.37 6.13
CA ASN A 58 19.14 16.42 6.89
C ASN A 58 19.14 17.48 7.99
N ASN A 59 18.52 18.64 7.75
CA ASN A 59 18.55 19.78 8.68
C ASN A 59 17.62 19.60 9.90
N LEU A 60 16.79 18.56 9.92
CA LEU A 60 15.85 18.33 11.03
C LEU A 60 16.53 17.53 12.14
N LYS A 61 16.44 18.03 13.39
CA LYS A 61 16.95 17.34 14.57
C LYS A 61 16.36 15.92 14.67
N LEU A 62 17.19 14.95 15.05
CA LEU A 62 16.80 13.53 15.14
C LEU A 62 15.59 13.30 16.06
N ILE A 63 15.52 14.00 17.19
CA ILE A 63 14.38 13.94 18.12
C ILE A 63 13.07 14.33 17.41
N LEU A 64 13.09 15.39 16.61
CA LEU A 64 11.91 15.81 15.84
C LEU A 64 11.53 14.77 14.79
N LYS A 65 12.50 14.15 14.10
CA LYS A 65 12.22 13.04 13.17
C LYS A 65 11.47 11.90 13.85
N ILE A 66 11.90 11.52 15.06
CA ILE A 66 11.28 10.45 15.85
C ILE A 66 9.86 10.85 16.26
N ILE A 67 9.67 12.06 16.81
CA ILE A 67 8.37 12.57 17.23
C ILE A 67 7.39 12.61 16.05
N PHE A 68 7.79 13.18 14.91
CA PHE A 68 6.94 13.20 13.72
C PHE A 68 6.63 11.79 13.22
N THR A 69 7.61 10.89 13.23
CA THR A 69 7.40 9.49 12.81
C THR A 69 6.37 8.81 13.70
N LEU A 70 6.46 8.99 15.02
CA LEU A 70 5.48 8.47 15.98
C LEU A 70 4.08 9.05 15.73
N ILE A 71 3.98 10.37 15.60
CA ILE A 71 2.69 11.06 15.36
C ILE A 71 2.04 10.55 14.07
N PHE A 72 2.79 10.47 12.97
CA PHE A 72 2.25 9.97 11.70
C PHE A 72 1.87 8.50 11.77
N LEU A 73 2.60 7.67 12.52
CA LEU A 73 2.24 6.26 12.69
C LEU A 73 0.94 6.12 13.48
N ILE A 74 0.76 6.89 14.56
CA ILE A 74 -0.48 6.92 15.35
C ILE A 74 -1.65 7.43 14.51
N ILE A 75 -1.51 8.59 13.84
CA ILE A 75 -2.55 9.14 12.98
C ILE A 75 -2.92 8.16 11.86
N GLY A 76 -1.91 7.54 11.25
CA GLY A 76 -2.12 6.52 10.21
C GLY A 76 -2.93 5.33 10.73
N ILE A 77 -2.60 4.82 11.92
CA ILE A 77 -3.35 3.74 12.59
C ILE A 77 -4.81 4.13 12.85
N LEU A 78 -5.05 5.35 13.31
CA LEU A 78 -6.40 5.85 13.60
C LEU A 78 -7.23 6.02 12.32
N ILE A 79 -6.60 6.38 11.20
CA ILE A 79 -7.26 6.45 9.89
C ILE A 79 -7.56 5.05 9.38
N HIS A 80 -6.57 4.15 9.45
CA HIS A 80 -6.69 2.76 9.04
C HIS A 80 -5.62 1.90 9.72
N GLU A 81 -6.03 0.88 10.45
CA GLU A 81 -5.19 -0.04 11.20
C GLU A 81 -4.14 -0.74 10.33
N VAL A 82 -4.45 -1.00 9.05
CA VAL A 82 -3.53 -1.62 8.07
C VAL A 82 -2.30 -0.72 7.80
N TYR A 83 -2.38 0.58 8.10
CA TYR A 83 -1.23 1.50 8.04
C TYR A 83 -0.07 0.99 8.87
N PHE A 84 -0.32 0.45 10.07
CA PHE A 84 0.74 -0.08 10.91
C PHE A 84 1.48 -1.23 10.22
N LEU A 85 0.74 -2.17 9.62
CA LEU A 85 1.33 -3.33 8.95
C LEU A 85 2.20 -2.92 7.75
N ILE A 86 1.74 -1.95 6.96
CA ILE A 86 2.45 -1.47 5.77
C ILE A 86 3.64 -0.59 6.14
N ALA A 87 3.49 0.30 7.13
CA ALA A 87 4.50 1.29 7.48
C ALA A 87 5.56 0.77 8.46
N SER A 88 5.24 -0.25 9.27
CA SER A 88 6.11 -0.67 10.37
C SER A 88 7.49 -1.15 9.92
N PHE A 89 7.53 -2.14 9.03
CA PHE A 89 8.78 -2.67 8.50
C PHE A 89 9.66 -1.62 7.81
N PRO A 90 9.17 -0.81 6.85
CA PRO A 90 10.03 0.13 6.17
C PRO A 90 10.53 1.25 7.11
N LEU A 91 9.72 1.69 8.07
CA LEU A 91 10.15 2.66 9.08
C LEU A 91 11.19 2.06 10.02
N PHE A 92 11.01 0.83 10.46
CA PHE A 92 11.98 0.11 11.27
C PHE A 92 13.31 0.01 10.54
N TYR A 93 13.28 -0.38 9.27
CA TYR A 93 14.47 -0.46 8.44
C TYR A 93 15.19 0.91 8.33
N ILE A 94 14.47 2.01 8.09
CA ILE A 94 15.07 3.35 7.99
C ILE A 94 15.68 3.78 9.34
N LEU A 95 14.91 3.68 10.43
CA LEU A 95 15.37 4.04 11.77
C LEU A 95 16.59 3.21 12.19
N TYR A 96 16.56 1.91 11.93
CA TYR A 96 17.61 0.99 12.32
C TYR A 96 18.85 1.11 11.45
N PHE A 97 18.72 1.05 10.12
CA PHE A 97 19.89 0.95 9.25
C PHE A 97 20.42 2.29 8.74
N LYS A 98 19.62 3.37 8.76
CA LYS A 98 20.02 4.67 8.17
C LYS A 98 20.28 5.78 9.19
N LEU A 99 19.69 5.75 10.39
CA LEU A 99 19.75 6.89 11.32
C LEU A 99 20.82 6.83 12.44
N GLY A 100 21.75 5.86 12.42
CA GLY A 100 22.96 5.92 13.26
C GLY A 100 22.73 5.52 14.73
N ARG A 101 23.61 5.92 15.67
CA ARG A 101 23.68 5.46 17.09
C ARG A 101 22.32 5.39 17.82
N ASN A 102 22.19 4.50 18.81
CA ASN A 102 20.97 4.29 19.63
C ASN A 102 19.72 3.80 18.86
N ARG A 103 19.94 3.05 17.78
CA ARG A 103 18.93 2.47 16.87
C ARG A 103 17.76 1.79 17.58
N TRP A 104 18.07 0.97 18.58
CA TRP A 104 17.08 0.21 19.34
C TRP A 104 16.16 1.14 20.13
N MET A 105 16.70 2.15 20.80
CA MET A 105 15.92 3.12 21.56
C MET A 105 14.91 3.84 20.65
N TYR A 106 15.31 4.26 19.46
CA TYR A 106 14.40 4.94 18.53
C TYR A 106 13.31 4.01 17.98
N CYS A 107 13.65 2.76 17.70
CA CYS A 107 12.66 1.76 17.31
C CYS A 107 11.65 1.56 18.45
N THR A 108 12.11 1.38 19.69
CA THR A 108 11.22 1.18 20.84
C THR A 108 10.30 2.39 21.06
N VAL A 109 10.84 3.62 21.02
CA VAL A 109 10.06 4.85 21.23
C VAL A 109 8.99 5.06 20.15
N VAL A 110 9.25 4.64 18.91
CA VAL A 110 8.26 4.77 17.82
C VAL A 110 7.27 3.61 17.84
N PHE A 111 7.75 2.36 17.91
CA PHE A 111 6.91 1.19 17.67
C PHE A 111 6.12 0.74 18.88
N LEU A 112 6.64 0.87 20.10
CA LEU A 112 5.92 0.39 21.28
C LEU A 112 4.60 1.17 21.50
N PRO A 113 4.58 2.52 21.49
CA PRO A 113 3.32 3.24 21.66
C PRO A 113 2.36 3.03 20.49
N SER A 114 2.88 2.97 19.26
CA SER A 114 2.04 2.71 18.09
C SER A 114 1.47 1.28 18.08
N LEU A 115 2.21 0.29 18.58
CA LEU A 115 1.69 -1.07 18.76
C LEU A 115 0.55 -1.08 19.78
N VAL A 116 0.68 -0.36 20.89
CA VAL A 116 -0.39 -0.22 21.88
C VAL A 116 -1.64 0.37 21.22
N VAL A 117 -1.52 1.48 20.49
CA VAL A 117 -2.65 2.09 19.78
C VAL A 117 -3.26 1.12 18.75
N PHE A 118 -2.43 0.41 17.99
CA PHE A 118 -2.90 -0.59 17.03
C PHE A 118 -3.69 -1.72 17.71
N LEU A 119 -3.17 -2.26 18.83
CA LEU A 119 -3.86 -3.31 19.60
C LEU A 119 -5.18 -2.79 20.18
N LEU A 120 -5.20 -1.57 20.72
CA LEU A 120 -6.44 -0.94 21.21
C LEU A 120 -7.47 -0.83 20.08
N MET A 121 -7.07 -0.35 18.90
CA MET A 121 -7.95 -0.23 17.73
C MET A 121 -8.53 -1.58 17.29
N VAL A 122 -7.69 -2.62 17.21
CA VAL A 122 -8.10 -3.94 16.69
C VAL A 122 -8.87 -4.78 17.72
N ILE A 123 -8.57 -4.64 19.01
CA ILE A 123 -9.13 -5.50 20.08
C ILE A 123 -10.29 -4.81 20.79
N LEU A 124 -10.11 -3.57 21.26
CA LEU A 124 -11.08 -2.90 22.14
C LEU A 124 -12.06 -2.01 21.37
N PHE A 125 -11.58 -1.29 20.36
CA PHE A 125 -12.40 -0.34 19.60
C PHE A 125 -13.00 -0.93 18.31
N LYS A 126 -13.30 -2.24 18.31
CA LYS A 126 -14.13 -2.86 17.27
C LYS A 126 -15.55 -2.28 17.36
N GLY A 127 -15.80 -1.20 16.62
CA GLY A 127 -17.09 -0.49 16.61
C GLY A 127 -18.27 -1.43 16.33
N ASN A 128 -19.34 -1.32 17.10
CA ASN A 128 -20.55 -2.10 16.86
C ASN A 128 -21.62 -1.24 16.14
N VAL A 129 -22.65 -1.90 15.58
CA VAL A 129 -23.72 -1.20 14.85
C VAL A 129 -24.43 -0.16 15.72
N SER A 130 -24.59 -0.43 17.02
CA SER A 130 -25.18 0.53 17.96
C SER A 130 -24.28 1.76 18.19
N SER A 131 -22.96 1.58 18.24
CA SER A 131 -21.99 2.69 18.32
C SER A 131 -22.03 3.54 17.05
N ALA A 132 -22.17 2.90 15.88
CA ALA A 132 -22.36 3.60 14.61
C ALA A 132 -23.62 4.47 14.61
N ASP A 133 -24.72 3.92 15.13
CA ASP A 133 -26.00 4.62 15.22
C ASP A 133 -25.93 5.78 16.20
N ASN A 134 -25.30 5.57 17.36
CA ASN A 134 -25.09 6.62 18.35
C ASN A 134 -24.23 7.76 17.80
N ILE A 135 -23.20 7.45 17.00
CA ILE A 135 -22.41 8.48 16.32
C ILE A 135 -23.30 9.24 15.34
N ILE A 136 -24.02 8.57 14.45
CA ILE A 136 -24.86 9.27 13.44
C ILE A 136 -25.95 10.12 14.12
N LEU A 137 -26.60 9.59 15.14
CA LEU A 137 -27.62 10.31 15.91
C LEU A 137 -27.04 11.50 16.68
N SER A 138 -25.77 11.45 17.11
CA SER A 138 -25.14 12.58 17.80
C SER A 138 -25.04 13.85 16.94
N TRP A 139 -25.10 13.73 15.61
CA TRP A 139 -25.10 14.87 14.70
C TRP A 139 -26.44 15.63 14.66
N GLU A 140 -27.53 15.07 15.19
CA GLU A 140 -28.78 15.81 15.42
C GLU A 140 -28.54 17.04 16.29
N ARG A 141 -27.62 16.92 17.26
CA ARG A 141 -27.24 18.02 18.16
C ARG A 141 -26.58 19.19 17.43
N LEU A 142 -26.10 18.97 16.22
CA LEU A 142 -25.50 19.97 15.34
C LEU A 142 -26.48 20.45 14.24
N GLY A 143 -27.76 20.08 14.34
CA GLY A 143 -28.80 20.45 13.37
C GLY A 143 -28.77 19.65 12.07
N VAL A 144 -27.99 18.56 12.00
CA VAL A 144 -27.91 17.71 10.82
C VAL A 144 -28.88 16.55 10.95
N ASN A 145 -29.78 16.37 9.97
CA ASN A 145 -30.71 15.25 9.95
C ASN A 145 -29.97 13.91 9.72
N PRO A 146 -30.02 12.94 10.65
CA PRO A 146 -29.34 11.65 10.57
C PRO A 146 -29.68 10.84 9.34
N LYS A 147 -30.87 11.03 8.76
CA LYS A 147 -31.26 10.33 7.54
C LYS A 147 -30.32 10.68 6.38
N HIS A 148 -29.81 11.91 6.33
CA HIS A 148 -28.80 12.32 5.36
C HIS A 148 -27.42 11.73 5.65
N LEU A 149 -27.13 11.28 6.87
CA LEU A 149 -25.85 10.69 7.26
C LEU A 149 -25.92 9.16 7.38
N SER A 150 -27.09 8.55 7.15
CA SER A 150 -27.30 7.10 7.21
C SER A 150 -26.39 6.33 6.25
N TYR A 151 -26.03 6.95 5.12
CA TYR A 151 -25.04 6.40 4.19
C TYR A 151 -23.61 6.39 4.76
N LEU A 152 -23.29 7.10 5.85
CA LEU A 152 -21.98 7.05 6.52
C LEU A 152 -21.93 5.93 7.56
N ARG A 153 -23.03 5.22 7.81
CA ARG A 153 -23.10 4.13 8.79
C ARG A 153 -22.08 3.04 8.52
N TRP A 154 -21.74 2.76 7.25
CA TRP A 154 -20.70 1.78 6.92
C TRP A 154 -19.28 2.21 7.35
N LEU A 155 -19.02 3.50 7.60
CA LEU A 155 -17.75 3.96 8.18
C LEU A 155 -17.62 3.54 9.66
N PHE A 156 -18.74 3.30 10.34
CA PHE A 156 -18.79 3.08 11.79
C PHE A 156 -19.35 1.70 12.17
N SER A 157 -20.04 1.00 11.25
CA SER A 157 -20.66 -0.31 11.47
C SER A 157 -19.92 -1.42 10.72
N LEU A 158 -19.49 -2.43 11.48
CA LEU A 158 -18.79 -3.64 11.02
C LEU A 158 -19.62 -4.63 10.19
N LYS A 159 -20.78 -4.24 9.66
CA LYS A 159 -21.43 -5.02 8.59
C LYS A 159 -20.73 -4.89 7.23
N GLY A 160 -19.65 -4.09 7.14
CA GLY A 160 -18.62 -4.27 6.13
C GLY A 160 -17.54 -5.23 6.68
N PRO A 161 -16.95 -6.09 5.86
CA PRO A 161 -16.03 -7.11 6.34
C PRO A 161 -14.89 -6.42 7.10
N ILE A 162 -14.79 -6.68 8.40
CA ILE A 162 -13.52 -6.56 9.11
C ILE A 162 -12.55 -7.35 8.23
N TYR A 163 -11.61 -6.69 7.55
CA TYR A 163 -10.69 -7.32 6.61
C TYR A 163 -9.65 -8.23 7.31
N ILE A 164 -9.98 -8.74 8.49
CA ILE A 164 -9.30 -9.78 9.26
C ILE A 164 -10.33 -10.91 9.43
N ILE A 165 -10.94 -11.36 8.34
CA ILE A 165 -11.85 -12.51 8.35
C ILE A 165 -11.08 -13.68 7.76
N TYR A 166 -11.09 -14.77 8.53
CA TYR A 166 -10.79 -16.15 8.14
C TYR A 166 -11.56 -16.53 6.87
N ASN A 167 -11.09 -16.07 5.71
CA ASN A 167 -11.52 -16.59 4.43
C ASN A 167 -10.26 -16.83 3.63
N VAL A 168 -9.52 -17.82 4.10
CA VAL A 168 -8.48 -18.47 3.32
C VAL A 168 -9.21 -19.20 2.19
N ALA A 169 -9.58 -18.46 1.13
CA ALA A 169 -10.08 -19.05 -0.11
C ALA A 169 -9.10 -20.13 -0.64
N PHE A 170 -7.84 -20.07 -0.21
CA PHE A 170 -6.81 -21.06 -0.43
C PHE A 170 -7.06 -22.43 0.22
N VAL A 171 -7.93 -22.54 1.24
CA VAL A 171 -8.27 -23.82 1.90
C VAL A 171 -9.04 -24.75 0.95
N LYS A 172 -9.79 -24.20 -0.02
CA LYS A 172 -10.66 -25.02 -0.87
C LYS A 172 -9.98 -25.60 -2.11
N ASN A 173 -8.89 -25.02 -2.62
CA ASN A 173 -8.19 -25.56 -3.80
C ASN A 173 -6.69 -25.25 -3.81
N LYS A 174 -5.87 -26.30 -3.65
CA LYS A 174 -4.41 -26.23 -3.63
C LYS A 174 -3.81 -25.68 -4.93
N PHE A 175 -4.44 -25.92 -6.09
CA PHE A 175 -3.96 -25.39 -7.38
C PHE A 175 -4.07 -23.86 -7.45
N TYR A 176 -5.10 -23.26 -6.87
CA TYR A 176 -5.24 -21.81 -6.83
C TYR A 176 -4.21 -21.15 -5.91
N LEU A 177 -3.82 -21.82 -4.82
CA LEU A 177 -2.72 -21.35 -3.98
C LEU A 177 -1.38 -21.37 -4.73
N VAL A 178 -1.08 -22.44 -5.46
CA VAL A 178 0.14 -22.53 -6.27
C VAL A 178 0.15 -21.46 -7.36
N GLY A 179 -0.95 -21.29 -8.09
CA GLY A 179 -1.08 -20.24 -9.11
C GLY A 179 -0.95 -18.82 -8.53
N PHE A 180 -1.55 -18.56 -7.37
CA PHE A 180 -1.38 -17.32 -6.62
C PHE A 180 0.08 -17.07 -6.24
N LEU A 181 0.78 -18.06 -5.67
CA LEU A 181 2.17 -17.94 -5.25
C LEU A 181 3.11 -17.71 -6.43
N LEU A 182 2.92 -18.42 -7.53
CA LEU A 182 3.68 -18.21 -8.77
C LEU A 182 3.46 -16.79 -9.31
N ASN A 183 2.22 -16.32 -9.33
CA ASN A 183 1.89 -14.97 -9.76
C ASN A 183 2.50 -13.91 -8.83
N TYR A 184 2.37 -14.08 -7.51
CA TYR A 184 3.03 -13.22 -6.52
C TYR A 184 4.54 -13.13 -6.74
N ILE A 185 5.21 -14.28 -6.89
CA ILE A 185 6.65 -14.34 -7.16
C ILE A 185 6.98 -13.58 -8.45
N LEU A 186 6.22 -13.79 -9.52
CA LEU A 186 6.45 -13.14 -10.81
C LEU A 186 6.29 -11.62 -10.70
N VAL A 187 5.21 -11.12 -10.08
CA VAL A 187 4.96 -9.69 -9.88
C VAL A 187 6.07 -9.06 -9.03
N CYS A 188 6.44 -9.70 -7.92
CA CYS A 188 7.53 -9.24 -7.05
C CYS A 188 8.89 -9.24 -7.76
N LEU A 189 9.18 -10.26 -8.57
CA LEU A 189 10.39 -10.34 -9.39
C LEU A 189 10.43 -9.21 -10.42
N CYS A 190 9.32 -8.99 -11.14
CA CYS A 190 9.19 -7.91 -12.10
C CYS A 190 9.45 -6.54 -11.45
N PHE A 191 8.83 -6.31 -10.29
CA PHE A 191 9.03 -5.07 -9.54
C PHE A 191 10.46 -4.92 -9.01
N TYR A 192 11.07 -6.00 -8.50
CA TYR A 192 12.46 -6.01 -8.07
C TYR A 192 13.43 -5.66 -9.21
N LEU A 193 13.24 -6.27 -10.39
CA LEU A 193 14.06 -6.00 -11.57
C LEU A 193 13.92 -4.56 -12.05
N TYR A 194 12.73 -3.97 -11.94
CA TYR A 194 12.51 -2.56 -12.21
C TYR A 194 13.26 -1.64 -11.25
N ILE A 195 13.19 -1.91 -9.95
CA ILE A 195 13.95 -1.14 -8.96
C ILE A 195 15.45 -1.26 -9.26
N LYS A 196 15.92 -2.46 -9.61
CA LYS A 196 17.32 -2.70 -10.00
C LYS A 196 17.73 -1.99 -11.30
N GLN A 197 16.79 -1.77 -12.22
CA GLN A 197 17.02 -0.99 -13.44
C GLN A 197 17.18 0.51 -13.11
N CYS A 198 16.31 1.05 -12.25
CA CYS A 198 16.26 2.49 -11.95
C CYS A 198 17.28 2.94 -10.88
N PHE A 199 17.64 2.07 -9.94
CA PHE A 199 18.42 2.43 -8.75
C PHE A 199 19.57 1.45 -8.47
N PHE A 200 20.56 1.91 -7.70
CA PHE A 200 21.59 1.03 -7.15
C PHE A 200 21.03 0.21 -5.98
N VAL A 201 20.96 -1.12 -6.17
CA VAL A 201 20.43 -2.06 -5.18
C VAL A 201 21.59 -2.85 -4.59
N ASN A 202 21.92 -2.59 -3.33
CA ASN A 202 22.88 -3.38 -2.56
C ASN A 202 22.19 -4.49 -1.74
N LYS A 203 22.95 -5.27 -0.97
CA LYS A 203 22.40 -6.34 -0.11
C LYS A 203 21.34 -5.83 0.88
N ARG A 204 21.59 -4.68 1.53
CA ARG A 204 20.66 -4.10 2.52
C ARG A 204 19.33 -3.66 1.86
N ASN A 205 19.41 -3.00 0.71
CA ASN A 205 18.24 -2.61 -0.07
C ASN A 205 17.46 -3.83 -0.59
N THR A 206 18.13 -4.95 -0.83
CA THR A 206 17.46 -6.21 -1.18
C THR A 206 16.65 -6.75 0.00
N ILE A 207 17.20 -6.72 1.22
CA ILE A 207 16.48 -7.08 2.45
C ILE A 207 15.25 -6.18 2.64
N PHE A 208 15.39 -4.86 2.40
CA PHE A 208 14.26 -3.93 2.45
C PHE A 208 13.16 -4.31 1.45
N ILE A 209 13.50 -4.64 0.20
CA ILE A 209 12.49 -5.05 -0.79
C ILE A 209 11.81 -6.35 -0.36
N LEU A 210 12.58 -7.37 0.02
CA LEU A 210 12.05 -8.69 0.40
C LEU A 210 11.16 -8.61 1.65
N GLY A 211 11.53 -7.82 2.65
CA GLY A 211 10.70 -7.65 3.85
C GLY A 211 9.41 -6.86 3.59
N ASN A 212 9.40 -5.95 2.61
CA ASN A 212 8.16 -5.34 2.16
C ASN A 212 7.28 -6.35 1.39
N PHE A 213 7.89 -7.19 0.55
CA PHE A 213 7.16 -8.26 -0.13
C PHE A 213 6.56 -9.28 0.85
N SER A 214 7.25 -9.65 1.94
CA SER A 214 6.67 -10.52 2.96
C SER A 214 5.47 -9.89 3.67
N MET A 215 5.44 -8.56 3.83
CA MET A 215 4.25 -7.86 4.34
C MET A 215 3.03 -8.01 3.42
N ILE A 216 3.23 -8.07 2.09
CA ILE A 216 2.13 -8.38 1.16
C ILE A 216 1.58 -9.77 1.45
N LEU A 217 2.43 -10.78 1.66
CA LEU A 217 1.96 -12.14 1.97
C LEU A 217 1.19 -12.19 3.29
N ILE A 218 1.68 -11.51 4.32
CA ILE A 218 0.99 -11.42 5.62
C ILE A 218 -0.39 -10.79 5.42
N LEU A 219 -0.48 -9.67 4.69
CA LEU A 219 -1.75 -9.02 4.37
C LEU A 219 -2.66 -9.92 3.53
N CYS A 220 -2.10 -10.74 2.63
CA CYS A 220 -2.87 -11.70 1.84
C CYS A 220 -3.41 -12.88 2.67
N CYS A 221 -2.84 -13.16 3.84
CA CYS A 221 -3.41 -14.14 4.76
C CYS A 221 -4.59 -13.57 5.57
N ILE A 222 -4.69 -12.25 5.65
CA ILE A 222 -5.59 -11.56 6.58
C ILE A 222 -6.78 -10.91 5.84
N ALA A 223 -6.54 -10.28 4.68
CA ALA A 223 -7.49 -9.44 3.96
C ALA A 223 -7.70 -9.90 2.51
N THR A 224 -8.92 -9.80 1.98
CA THR A 224 -9.30 -10.25 0.63
C THR A 224 -8.91 -9.27 -0.51
N ASP A 225 -8.64 -8.01 -0.18
CA ASP A 225 -8.38 -6.91 -1.13
C ASP A 225 -6.89 -6.82 -1.53
N PHE A 226 -6.30 -7.92 -1.98
CA PHE A 226 -4.84 -8.05 -2.21
C PHE A 226 -4.27 -6.94 -3.10
N VAL A 227 -4.95 -6.64 -4.21
CA VAL A 227 -4.57 -5.66 -5.24
C VAL A 227 -4.19 -4.30 -4.66
N ARG A 228 -4.95 -3.84 -3.64
CA ARG A 228 -4.69 -2.59 -2.92
C ARG A 228 -3.37 -2.64 -2.18
N TRP A 229 -3.10 -3.75 -1.50
CA TRP A 229 -1.92 -3.92 -0.68
C TRP A 229 -0.64 -4.06 -1.51
N TYR A 230 -0.70 -4.75 -2.66
CA TYR A 230 0.41 -4.73 -3.63
C TYR A 230 0.78 -3.31 -4.03
N TYR A 231 -0.22 -2.50 -4.39
CA TYR A 231 0.01 -1.12 -4.82
C TYR A 231 0.63 -0.28 -3.71
N MET A 232 0.08 -0.33 -2.50
CA MET A 232 0.60 0.44 -1.36
C MET A 232 2.04 0.04 -1.02
N VAL A 233 2.34 -1.25 -0.99
CA VAL A 233 3.70 -1.73 -0.72
C VAL A 233 4.68 -1.35 -1.84
N PHE A 234 4.27 -1.42 -3.11
CA PHE A 234 5.10 -0.97 -4.23
C PHE A 234 5.37 0.53 -4.17
N LEU A 235 4.38 1.34 -3.79
CA LEU A 235 4.58 2.77 -3.55
C LEU A 235 5.55 3.04 -2.39
N VAL A 236 5.42 2.31 -1.28
CA VAL A 236 6.37 2.39 -0.15
C VAL A 236 7.80 2.12 -0.61
N ILE A 237 8.00 1.05 -1.37
CA ILE A 237 9.33 0.71 -1.90
C ILE A 237 9.81 1.84 -2.82
N LEU A 238 8.97 2.31 -3.74
CA LEU A 238 9.30 3.38 -4.67
C LEU A 238 9.70 4.67 -3.93
N PHE A 239 8.91 5.10 -2.95
CA PHE A 239 9.20 6.29 -2.14
C PHE A 239 10.53 6.16 -1.41
N TYR A 240 10.81 5.00 -0.80
CA TYR A 240 12.11 4.75 -0.19
C TYR A 240 13.24 4.93 -1.20
N PHE A 241 13.19 4.29 -2.37
CA PHE A 241 14.27 4.39 -3.36
C PHE A 241 14.41 5.80 -3.95
N VAL A 242 13.31 6.48 -4.24
CA VAL A 242 13.31 7.87 -4.74
C VAL A 242 13.95 8.82 -3.73
N LEU A 243 13.73 8.58 -2.44
CA LEU A 243 14.23 9.45 -1.38
C LEU A 243 15.64 9.07 -0.93
N PHE A 244 15.95 7.80 -0.66
CA PHE A 244 17.18 7.42 0.05
C PHE A 244 18.29 6.85 -0.83
N GLU A 245 18.02 6.49 -2.09
CA GLU A 245 18.97 5.75 -2.93
C GLU A 245 19.41 6.52 -4.18
N LYS A 246 20.64 6.24 -4.62
CA LYS A 246 21.21 6.83 -5.85
C LYS A 246 20.59 6.17 -7.09
N ARG A 247 20.38 6.99 -8.11
CA ARG A 247 19.84 6.58 -9.41
C ARG A 247 20.93 6.05 -10.32
N LYS A 248 20.56 5.11 -11.17
CA LYS A 248 21.37 4.72 -12.32
C LYS A 248 21.11 5.67 -13.50
N SER A 249 22.05 5.75 -14.44
CA SER A 249 21.81 6.48 -15.69
C SER A 249 20.62 5.86 -16.45
N PHE A 250 19.82 6.73 -17.08
CA PHE A 250 18.49 6.40 -17.62
C PHE A 250 18.49 5.54 -18.89
N PHE A 251 19.61 4.92 -19.26
CA PHE A 251 19.63 4.07 -20.44
C PHE A 251 18.79 2.82 -20.21
N ILE A 252 17.64 2.79 -20.89
CA ILE A 252 16.71 1.67 -20.90
C ILE A 252 17.46 0.49 -21.52
N ASN A 253 17.95 -0.41 -20.66
CA ASN A 253 18.59 -1.62 -21.13
C ASN A 253 17.54 -2.51 -21.81
N LYS A 254 17.79 -2.91 -23.06
CA LYS A 254 16.91 -3.76 -23.90
C LYS A 254 16.52 -5.07 -23.20
N LYS A 255 17.35 -5.59 -22.28
CA LYS A 255 17.03 -6.77 -21.45
C LYS A 255 15.75 -6.62 -20.62
N TYR A 256 15.34 -5.39 -20.29
CA TYR A 256 14.10 -5.11 -19.53
C TYR A 256 12.89 -4.82 -20.44
N LEU A 257 13.04 -4.84 -21.76
CA LEU A 257 11.91 -4.70 -22.70
C LEU A 257 10.95 -5.89 -22.61
N ILE A 258 11.49 -7.10 -22.45
CA ILE A 258 10.72 -8.33 -22.25
C ILE A 258 9.88 -8.22 -20.97
N LEU A 259 10.44 -7.60 -19.92
CA LEU A 259 9.69 -7.31 -18.68
C LEU A 259 8.45 -6.46 -18.92
N LYS A 260 8.54 -5.44 -19.79
CA LYS A 260 7.39 -4.59 -20.15
C LYS A 260 6.25 -5.42 -20.72
N ILE A 261 6.60 -6.37 -21.59
CA ILE A 261 5.65 -7.25 -22.25
C ILE A 261 5.02 -8.19 -21.21
N PHE A 262 5.82 -8.87 -20.39
CA PHE A 262 5.31 -9.75 -19.32
C PHE A 262 4.41 -9.02 -18.32
N VAL A 263 4.74 -7.78 -17.98
CA VAL A 263 3.93 -6.94 -17.09
C VAL A 263 2.54 -6.63 -17.66
N LEU A 264 2.35 -6.62 -18.97
CA LEU A 264 1.03 -6.49 -19.61
C LEU A 264 0.16 -7.76 -19.50
N PHE A 265 0.77 -8.91 -19.23
CA PHE A 265 0.10 -10.20 -19.05
C PHE A 265 -0.10 -10.56 -17.56
N LEU A 266 0.55 -9.83 -16.65
CA LEU A 266 0.41 -10.05 -15.21
C LEU A 266 -0.91 -9.47 -14.69
N GLY A 267 -1.94 -10.31 -14.59
CA GLY A 267 -3.13 -9.99 -13.79
C GLY A 267 -2.78 -9.99 -12.30
N LEU A 268 -3.22 -8.98 -11.54
CA LEU A 268 -3.00 -8.97 -10.09
C LEU A 268 -3.89 -10.03 -9.42
N PRO A 269 -3.37 -10.78 -8.42
CA PRO A 269 -4.18 -11.76 -7.74
C PRO A 269 -5.32 -11.08 -6.95
N MET A 270 -6.54 -11.60 -7.10
CA MET A 270 -7.74 -11.15 -6.40
C MET A 270 -8.34 -12.29 -5.57
N TYR A 271 -9.20 -11.97 -4.61
CA TYR A 271 -9.98 -12.96 -3.87
C TYR A 271 -10.77 -13.87 -4.81
N GLY A 272 -10.78 -15.18 -4.54
CA GLY A 272 -11.40 -16.17 -5.45
C GLY A 272 -10.63 -16.38 -6.75
N TRP A 273 -9.29 -16.21 -6.73
CA TRP A 273 -8.43 -16.33 -7.91
C TRP A 273 -8.74 -17.60 -8.73
N THR A 274 -9.19 -17.38 -9.97
CA THR A 274 -9.31 -18.40 -11.01
C THR A 274 -8.55 -17.92 -12.25
N PHE A 275 -8.26 -18.85 -13.17
CA PHE A 275 -7.61 -18.51 -14.44
C PHE A 275 -8.43 -17.50 -15.26
N THR A 276 -9.76 -17.57 -15.17
CA THR A 276 -10.67 -16.55 -15.70
C THR A 276 -10.42 -15.19 -15.06
N HIS A 277 -10.47 -15.06 -13.73
CA HIS A 277 -10.19 -13.77 -13.08
C HIS A 277 -8.82 -13.19 -13.46
N PHE A 278 -7.78 -14.02 -13.59
CA PHE A 278 -6.45 -13.58 -14.06
C PHE A 278 -6.47 -12.97 -15.47
N TYR A 279 -7.19 -13.57 -16.42
CA TYR A 279 -7.36 -13.01 -17.76
C TYR A 279 -8.15 -11.69 -17.72
N TRP A 280 -9.24 -11.65 -16.94
CA TRP A 280 -10.11 -10.47 -16.80
C TRP A 280 -9.42 -9.28 -16.10
N THR A 281 -8.39 -9.54 -15.30
CA THR A 281 -7.57 -8.52 -14.62
C THR A 281 -6.25 -8.23 -15.32
N SER A 282 -6.01 -8.77 -16.51
CA SER A 282 -4.79 -8.50 -17.27
C SER A 282 -4.90 -7.18 -18.07
N PRO A 283 -3.87 -6.31 -18.06
CA PRO A 283 -3.86 -5.10 -18.88
C PRO A 283 -4.11 -5.35 -20.37
N ILE A 284 -3.64 -6.48 -20.91
CA ILE A 284 -3.79 -6.80 -22.33
C ILE A 284 -5.24 -6.95 -22.78
N LYS A 285 -6.12 -7.46 -21.91
CA LYS A 285 -7.55 -7.58 -22.22
C LYS A 285 -8.20 -6.23 -22.47
N TYR A 286 -7.91 -5.24 -21.63
CA TYR A 286 -8.42 -3.88 -21.82
C TYR A 286 -7.91 -3.24 -23.11
N ILE A 287 -6.64 -3.51 -23.49
CA ILE A 287 -6.08 -3.06 -24.76
C ILE A 287 -6.82 -3.73 -25.95
N ILE A 288 -7.11 -5.04 -25.85
CA ILE A 288 -7.85 -5.79 -26.87
C ILE A 288 -9.31 -5.32 -26.96
N GLU A 289 -9.96 -5.02 -25.84
CA GLU A 289 -11.34 -4.53 -25.79
C GLU A 289 -11.45 -3.08 -26.27
N LEU A 290 -10.49 -2.20 -25.97
CA LEU A 290 -10.42 -0.84 -26.49
C LEU A 290 -10.38 -0.82 -28.03
N LYS A 291 -9.71 -1.78 -28.67
CA LYS A 291 -9.72 -1.94 -30.13
C LYS A 291 -11.08 -2.29 -30.73
N LYS A 292 -12.09 -2.64 -29.94
CA LYS A 292 -13.47 -2.84 -30.43
C LYS A 292 -14.27 -1.54 -30.46
N TYR A 293 -13.75 -0.48 -29.82
CA TYR A 293 -14.40 0.84 -29.71
C TYR A 293 -13.71 1.91 -30.58
N PHE A 294 -12.68 1.54 -31.34
CA PHE A 294 -11.98 2.35 -32.33
C PHE A 294 -11.84 1.55 -33.63
#